data_AF-A0A933YFC1-F1
#
_entry.id   AF-A0A933YFC1-F1
#
_cell.length_a   1.000
_cell.length_b   1.000
_cell.length_c   1.000
_cell.angle_alpha   90.00
_cell.angle_beta   90.00
_cell.angle_gamma   90.00
#
_symmetry.space_group_name_H-M   'P 1'
#
loop_
_entity.id
_entity.type
_entity.pdbx_description
1 polymer ?
#
loop_
_entity_poly.entity_id
_entity_poly.type
_entity_poly.pdbx_seq_one_letter_code
_entity_poly.pdbx_strand_id
1 'polypeptide(L)'
;MKILSKINTTLNRLETSLLILLLSFMVLLAFYQVMMRNLFSGGFVWGDIVLRHIVLWLGFLGGALATSNQRHIHIDAFAHFLPERLKHAIHI
;
A
#
# COMPACT_ATOMS: atom_id res chain seq x y z
N MET A 1 -19.10 -15.67 10.75
CA MET A 1 -17.78 -15.40 10.12
C MET A 1 -17.40 -13.90 10.15
N LYS A 2 -17.45 -13.23 11.31
CA LYS A 2 -17.13 -11.77 11.45
C LYS A 2 -15.65 -11.50 11.79
N ILE A 3 -14.89 -12.55 12.12
CA ILE A 3 -13.50 -12.46 12.56
C ILE A 3 -12.55 -12.27 11.38
N LEU A 4 -12.78 -12.99 10.28
CA LEU A 4 -11.95 -12.91 9.06
C LEU A 4 -12.00 -11.52 8.42
N SER A 5 -13.17 -10.86 8.40
CA SER A 5 -13.30 -9.51 7.84
C SER A 5 -12.62 -8.44 8.70
N LYS A 6 -12.68 -8.56 10.05
CA LYS A 6 -11.97 -7.66 10.96
C LYS A 6 -10.44 -7.76 10.85
N ILE A 7 -9.93 -8.98 10.64
CA ILE A 7 -8.49 -9.23 10.47
C ILE A 7 -7.99 -8.56 9.19
N ASN A 8 -8.68 -8.75 8.06
CA ASN A 8 -8.31 -8.10 6.80
C ASN A 8 -8.33 -6.57 6.87
N THR A 9 -9.34 -5.97 7.54
CA THR A 9 -9.38 -4.50 7.68
C THR A 9 -8.25 -3.94 8.55
N THR A 10 -7.81 -4.71 9.55
CA THR A 10 -6.71 -4.29 10.44
C THR A 10 -5.36 -4.43 9.74
N LEU A 11 -5.18 -5.54 9.02
CA LEU A 11 -4.00 -5.78 8.17
C LEU A 11 -3.84 -4.71 7.10
N ASN A 12 -4.90 -4.37 6.37
CA ASN A 12 -4.83 -3.37 5.30
C ASN A 12 -4.41 -1.98 5.84
N ARG A 13 -4.91 -1.60 7.03
CA ARG A 13 -4.49 -0.36 7.70
C ARG A 13 -3.03 -0.40 8.16
N LEU A 14 -2.58 -1.54 8.69
CA LEU A 14 -1.18 -1.73 9.08
C LEU A 14 -0.25 -1.68 7.87
N GLU A 15 -0.59 -2.37 6.77
CA GLU A 15 0.16 -2.34 5.52
C GLU A 15 0.28 -0.92 4.95
N THR A 16 -0.84 -0.18 4.93
CA THR A 16 -0.84 1.23 4.48
C THR A 16 0.04 2.10 5.36
N SER A 17 -0.05 1.95 6.69
CA SER A 17 0.77 2.72 7.64
C SER A 17 2.26 2.40 7.48
N LEU A 18 2.60 1.11 7.35
CA LEU A 18 3.98 0.66 7.13
C LEU A 18 4.54 1.21 5.81
N LEU A 19 3.72 1.24 4.75
CA LEU A 19 4.12 1.80 3.46
C LEU A 19 4.47 3.29 3.57
N ILE A 20 3.59 4.07 4.20
CA ILE A 20 3.80 5.51 4.40
C ILE A 20 5.05 5.76 5.25
N LEU A 21 5.25 4.95 6.29
CA LEU A 21 6.43 5.02 7.15
C LEU A 21 7.73 4.73 6.37
N LEU A 22 7.77 3.65 5.58
CA LEU A 22 8.92 3.31 4.74
C LEU A 22 9.22 4.41 3.71
N LEU A 23 8.17 4.95 3.07
CA LEU A 23 8.30 6.00 2.08
C LEU A 23 8.88 7.28 2.70
N SER A 24 8.35 7.68 3.85
CA SER A 24 8.86 8.84 4.60
C SER A 24 10.31 8.63 5.02
N PHE A 25 10.64 7.45 5.55
CA PHE A 25 12.01 7.09 5.93
C PHE A 25 12.96 7.16 4.73
N MET A 26 12.56 6.63 3.56
CA MET A 26 13.36 6.70 2.33
C MET A 26 13.67 8.14 1.92
N VAL A 27 12.67 9.03 1.96
CA VAL A 27 12.83 10.44 1.59
C VAL A 27 13.80 11.15 2.55
N LEU A 28 13.66 10.92 3.86
CA LEU A 28 14.56 11.48 4.86
C LEU A 28 16.00 10.98 4.68
N LEU A 29 16.17 9.69 4.36
CA LEU A 29 17.48 9.08 4.13
C LEU A 29 18.14 9.65 2.87
N ALA A 30 17.38 9.83 1.77
CA ALA A 30 17.86 10.48 0.56
C ALA A 30 18.28 11.93 0.82
N PHE A 31 17.47 12.69 1.57
CA PHE A 31 17.81 14.05 1.96
C PHE A 31 19.09 14.10 2.80
N TYR A 32 19.21 13.21 3.79
CA TYR A 32 20.40 13.09 4.63
C TYR A 32 21.66 12.75 3.82
N GLN A 33 21.56 11.85 2.84
CA GLN A 33 22.66 11.55 1.93
C GLN A 33 23.10 12.77 1.11
N VAL A 34 22.15 13.55 0.58
CA VAL A 34 22.44 14.77 -0.17
C VAL A 34 23.12 15.79 0.73
N MET A 35 22.65 15.96 1.97
CA MET A 35 23.28 16.84 2.96
C MET A 35 24.71 16.39 3.30
N MET A 36 24.93 15.11 3.60
CA MET A 36 26.27 14.58 3.89
C MET A 36 27.22 14.79 2.71
N ARG A 37 26.77 14.50 1.49
CA ARG A 37 27.62 14.64 0.31
C ARG A 37 27.98 16.10 0.00
N ASN A 38 27.06 17.03 0.23
CA ASN A 38 27.29 18.46 -0.06
C ASN A 38 28.01 19.20 1.08
N LEU A 39 27.77 18.84 2.35
CA LEU A 39 28.32 19.56 3.50
C LEU A 39 29.60 18.93 4.05
N PHE A 40 29.73 17.60 4.03
CA PHE A 40 30.83 16.88 4.66
C PHE A 40 31.84 16.30 3.67
N SER A 41 31.65 16.51 2.35
CA SER A 41 32.48 15.93 1.26
C SER A 41 32.63 14.40 1.29
N GLY A 42 32.11 13.74 2.33
CA GLY A 42 32.04 12.31 2.52
C GLY A 42 30.67 11.80 2.12
N GLY A 43 30.65 10.79 1.25
CA GLY A 43 29.45 10.06 0.89
C GLY A 43 29.27 8.84 1.78
N PHE A 44 28.05 8.60 2.28
CA PHE A 44 27.72 7.34 2.93
C PHE A 44 27.76 6.22 1.88
N VAL A 45 28.89 5.50 1.81
CA VAL A 45 29.20 4.48 0.77
C VAL A 45 28.13 3.39 0.69
N TRP A 46 27.56 3.01 1.84
CA TRP A 46 26.50 2.00 1.91
C TRP A 46 25.09 2.54 1.63
N GLY A 47 24.91 3.86 1.60
CA GLY A 47 23.58 4.43 1.54
C GLY A 47 22.87 4.20 0.21
N ASP A 48 23.61 4.13 -0.91
CA ASP A 48 23.02 3.82 -2.22
C ASP A 48 22.38 2.42 -2.21
N ILE A 49 23.08 1.45 -1.62
CA ILE A 49 22.62 0.08 -1.46
C ILE A 49 21.38 0.02 -0.55
N VAL A 50 21.41 0.71 0.59
CA VAL A 50 20.27 0.74 1.52
C VAL A 50 19.05 1.40 0.87
N LEU A 51 19.24 2.52 0.16
CA LEU A 51 18.16 3.19 -0.56
C LEU A 51 17.53 2.30 -1.63
N ARG A 52 18.35 1.59 -2.44
CA ARG A 52 17.82 0.65 -3.43
C ARG A 52 17.00 -0.47 -2.79
N HIS A 53 17.45 -1.03 -1.67
CA HIS A 53 16.69 -2.06 -0.96
C HIS A 53 15.36 -1.51 -0.44
N ILE A 54 15.35 -0.30 0.14
CA ILE A 54 14.11 0.34 0.61
C ILE A 54 13.16 0.60 -0.56
N VAL A 55 13.66 1.08 -1.71
CA VAL A 55 12.84 1.28 -2.93
C VAL A 55 12.22 -0.03 -3.41
N LEU A 56 12.99 -1.12 -3.42
CA LEU A 56 12.50 -2.45 -3.81
C LEU A 56 11.37 -2.92 -2.89
N TRP A 57 11.57 -2.83 -1.57
CA TRP A 57 10.54 -3.19 -0.58
C TRP A 57 9.31 -2.28 -0.68
N LEU A 58 9.51 -0.99 -0.90
CA LEU A 58 8.44 -0.01 -1.08
C LEU A 58 7.62 -0.30 -2.34
N GLY A 59 8.27 -0.67 -3.44
CA GLY A 59 7.60 -1.08 -4.68
C GLY A 59 6.81 -2.38 -4.52
N PHE A 60 7.39 -3.37 -3.84
CA PHE A 60 6.71 -4.64 -3.56
C PHE A 60 5.47 -4.44 -2.67
N LEU A 61 5.63 -3.76 -1.53
CA LEU A 61 4.53 -3.47 -0.61
C LEU A 61 3.51 -2.52 -1.23
N GLY A 62 3.95 -1.54 -2.02
CA GLY A 62 3.09 -0.57 -2.70
C GLY A 62 2.25 -1.22 -3.78
N GLY A 63 2.85 -2.11 -4.57
CA GLY A 63 2.14 -2.92 -5.55
C GLY A 63 1.18 -3.91 -4.91
N ALA A 64 1.57 -4.55 -3.82
CA ALA A 64 0.70 -5.43 -3.05
C ALA A 64 -0.51 -4.69 -2.48
N LEU A 65 -0.31 -3.49 -1.90
CA LEU A 65 -1.39 -2.63 -1.39
C LEU A 65 -2.28 -2.11 -2.52
N ALA A 66 -1.71 -1.68 -3.64
CA ALA A 66 -2.48 -1.23 -4.81
C ALA A 66 -3.36 -2.36 -5.36
N THR A 67 -2.83 -3.59 -5.42
CA THR A 67 -3.59 -4.78 -5.81
C THR A 67 -4.63 -5.17 -4.76
N SER A 68 -4.31 -5.03 -3.46
CA SER A 68 -5.24 -5.26 -2.34
C SER A 68 -6.42 -4.29 -2.37
N ASN A 69 -6.18 -3.01 -2.64
CA ASN A 69 -7.23 -2.02 -2.90
C ASN A 69 -8.06 -2.39 -4.15
N GLN A 70 -7.47 -3.06 -5.14
CA GLN A 70 -8.20 -3.62 -6.28
C GLN A 70 -8.95 -4.94 -5.98
N ARG A 71 -8.67 -5.64 -4.87
CA ARG A 71 -9.47 -6.81 -4.44
C ARG A 71 -10.85 -6.42 -3.90
N HIS A 72 -11.04 -5.14 -3.59
CA HIS A 72 -12.34 -4.54 -3.31
C HIS A 72 -12.75 -3.53 -4.39
N ILE A 73 -12.41 -3.77 -5.67
CA ILE A 73 -13.34 -3.35 -6.73
C ILE A 73 -14.59 -4.15 -6.45
N HIS A 74 -15.50 -3.54 -5.69
CA HIS A 74 -16.82 -4.00 -5.35
C HIS A 74 -17.36 -5.00 -6.39
N ILE A 75 -17.54 -6.25 -5.96
CA ILE A 75 -18.60 -7.09 -6.52
C ILE A 75 -19.97 -6.40 -6.32
N ASP A 76 -20.08 -5.23 -5.67
CA ASP A 76 -21.28 -4.38 -5.75
C ASP A 76 -21.48 -3.68 -7.11
N ALA A 77 -20.50 -3.65 -8.03
CA ALA A 77 -20.79 -3.23 -9.40
C ALA A 77 -21.82 -4.17 -10.07
N PHE A 78 -21.81 -5.46 -9.69
CA PHE A 78 -22.81 -6.44 -10.13
C PHE A 78 -24.12 -6.35 -9.35
N ALA A 79 -24.10 -5.90 -8.09
CA ALA A 79 -25.32 -5.69 -7.30
C ALA A 79 -26.10 -4.44 -7.75
N HIS A 80 -25.43 -3.43 -8.31
CA HIS A 80 -26.06 -2.21 -8.82
C HIS A 80 -26.54 -2.33 -10.28
N PHE A 81 -25.92 -3.21 -11.08
CA PHE A 81 -26.38 -3.54 -12.43
C PHE A 81 -27.48 -4.60 -12.46
N LEU A 82 -27.86 -5.19 -11.32
CA LEU A 82 -29.01 -6.08 -11.27
C LEU A 82 -30.30 -5.24 -11.37
N PRO A 83 -31.06 -5.37 -12.47
CA PRO A 83 -32.25 -4.57 -12.67
C PRO A 83 -33.28 -4.90 -11.59
N GLU A 84 -33.90 -3.87 -11.00
CA GLU A 84 -35.04 -3.95 -10.07
C GLU A 84 -36.17 -4.89 -10.55
N ARG A 85 -36.22 -5.19 -11.85
CA ARG A 85 -37.20 -6.06 -12.50
C ARG A 85 -37.15 -7.53 -12.04
N LEU A 86 -36.05 -8.00 -11.47
CA LEU A 86 -35.94 -9.39 -10.99
C LEU A 86 -36.15 -9.55 -9.46
N LYS A 87 -36.25 -8.45 -8.70
CA LYS A 87 -36.59 -8.50 -7.27
C LYS A 87 -38.03 -8.93 -6.99
N HIS A 88 -38.94 -8.74 -7.96
CA HIS A 88 -40.35 -9.13 -7.81
C HIS A 88 -40.67 -10.57 -8.24
N ALA A 89 -39.74 -11.27 -8.90
CA ALA A 89 -39.96 -12.66 -9.32
C ALA A 89 -39.63 -13.68 -8.21
N ILE A 90 -38.96 -13.26 -7.13
CA ILE A 90 -38.53 -14.15 -6.03
C ILE A 90 -39.27 -13.82 -4.73
N HIS A 91 -40.51 -13.38 -4.84
CA HIS A 91 -41.46 -13.54 -3.74
C HIS A 91 -42.07 -14.95 -3.83
N ILE A 92 -41.25 -15.96 -3.59
CA ILE A 92 -41.61 -17.34 -3.22
C ILE A 92 -40.63 -17.81 -2.14
#